data_AF-A0A510PJD4-F1
#
_entry.id   AF-A0A510PJD4-F1
#
_cell.length_a   1.000
_cell.length_b   1.000
_cell.length_c   1.000
_cell.angle_alpha   90.00
_cell.angle_beta   90.00
_cell.angle_gamma   90.00
#
_symmetry.space_group_name_H-M   'P 1'
#
loop_
_entity.id
_entity.type
_entity.pdbx_description
1 polymer ?
#
loop_
_entity_poly.entity_id
_entity_poly.type
_entity_poly.pdbx_seq_one_letter_code
_entity_poly.pdbx_strand_id
1 'polypeptide(L)' 'MYIEKVPNRNSPPAVLLRESYREGDQVKKRTLANLSKLPDDIIDNLKLAL' A
#
# COMPACT_ATOMS: atom_id res chain seq x y z
N MET A 1 -4.48 0.66 -8.59
CA MET A 1 -3.51 0.61 -7.47
C MET A 1 -4.12 1.29 -6.26
N TYR A 2 -3.65 1.01 -5.05
CA TYR A 2 -4.14 1.67 -3.82
C TYR A 2 -3.06 1.65 -2.73
N ILE A 3 -3.17 2.56 -1.76
CA ILE A 3 -2.31 2.60 -0.57
C ILE A 3 -3.01 1.92 0.61
N GLU A 4 -2.35 0.95 1.24
CA GLU A 4 -2.85 0.22 2.41
C GLU A 4 -1.93 0.48 3.61
N LYS A 5 -2.50 0.87 4.77
CA LYS A 5 -1.80 0.90 6.06
C LYS A 5 -1.98 -0.46 6.75
N VAL A 6 -0.90 -1.22 6.88
CA VAL A 6 -0.88 -2.56 7.48
C VAL A 6 -0.30 -2.46 8.90
N PRO A 7 -1.06 -2.78 9.96
CA PRO A 7 -0.55 -2.73 11.33
C PRO A 7 0.55 -3.77 11.56
N ASN A 8 1.60 -3.37 12.27
CA ASN A 8 2.65 -4.27 12.77
C ASN A 8 2.52 -4.42 14.29
N ARG A 9 2.93 -5.58 14.83
CA ARG A 9 2.73 -5.89 16.25
C ARG A 9 3.57 -5.02 17.19
N ASN A 10 4.86 -4.87 16.88
CA ASN A 10 5.85 -4.23 17.75
C ASN A 10 6.56 -3.04 17.07
N SER A 11 6.10 -2.64 15.89
CA SER A 11 6.71 -1.57 15.09
C SER A 11 5.62 -0.69 14.47
N PRO A 12 5.96 0.52 13.99
CA PRO A 12 5.01 1.36 13.28
C PRO A 12 4.35 0.63 12.10
N PRO A 13 3.10 0.97 11.73
CA PRO A 13 2.41 0.33 10.63
C PRO A 13 3.16 0.53 9.31
N ALA A 14 3.14 -0.49 8.46
CA ALA A 14 3.68 -0.38 7.12
C ALA A 14 2.67 0.36 6.22
N VAL A 15 3.17 1.27 5.38
CA VAL A 15 2.38 1.93 4.33
C VAL A 15 2.80 1.31 3.00
N LEU A 16 1.89 0.61 2.31
CA LEU A 16 2.21 -0.16 1.12
C LEU A 16 1.41 0.33 -0.10
N LEU A 17 2.09 0.48 -1.23
CA LEU A 17 1.44 0.64 -2.53
C LEU A 17 1.15 -0.74 -3.10
N ARG A 18 -0.12 -1.03 -3.38
CA ARG A 18 -0.59 -2.34 -3.82
C ARG A 18 -1.40 -2.24 -5.09
N GLU A 19 -1.47 -3.35 -5.80
CA GLU A 19 -2.41 -3.53 -6.89
C GLU A 19 -3.13 -4.86 -6.78
N SER A 20 -4.41 -4.83 -7.15
CA SER A 20 -5.20 -6.03 -7.37
C SER A 20 -5.01 -6.51 -8.79
N TYR A 21 -4.87 -7.81 -8.98
CA TYR A 21 -4.75 -8.44 -10.29
C TYR A 21 -5.50 -9.77 -10.27
N ARG A 22 -5.76 -10.33 -11.44
CA ARG A 22 -6.34 -11.68 -11.57
C ARG A 22 -5.28 -12.69 -11.95
N GLU A 23 -5.32 -13.83 -11.28
CA GLU A 23 -4.58 -15.03 -11.66
C GLU A 23 -5.61 -16.15 -11.83
N GLY A 24 -5.97 -16.42 -13.08
CA GLY A 24 -7.17 -17.21 -13.41
C GLY A 24 -8.43 -16.56 -12.82
N ASP A 25 -9.22 -17.37 -12.12
CA ASP A 25 -10.48 -16.94 -11.48
C ASP A 25 -10.28 -16.28 -10.10
N GLN A 26 -9.04 -16.17 -9.62
CA GLN A 26 -8.74 -15.58 -8.31
C GLN A 26 -8.33 -14.11 -8.43
N VAL A 27 -8.91 -13.26 -7.58
CA VAL A 27 -8.43 -11.89 -7.37
C VAL A 27 -7.34 -11.92 -6.29
N LYS A 28 -6.15 -11.47 -6.65
CA LYS A 28 -4.98 -11.41 -5.77
C LYS A 28 -4.52 -9.97 -5.61
N LYS A 29 -3.72 -9.72 -4.57
CA LYS A 29 -3.06 -8.43 -4.32
C LYS A 29 -1.55 -8.60 -4.22
N ARG A 30 -0.80 -7.77 -4.93
CA ARG A 30 0.67 -7.71 -4.80
C ARG A 30 1.13 -6.34 -4.32
N THR A 31 2.26 -6.33 -3.64
CA THR A 31 2.91 -5.11 -3.17
C THR A 31 3.87 -4.63 -4.25
N LEU A 32 3.72 -3.37 -4.65
CA LEU A 32 4.57 -2.72 -5.64
C LEU A 32 5.70 -1.92 -4.97
N ALA A 33 5.40 -1.27 -3.84
CA ALA A 33 6.38 -0.50 -3.08
C ALA A 33 6.02 -0.42 -1.58
N ASN A 34 7.05 -0.26 -0.75
CA ASN A 34 6.91 0.09 0.66
C ASN A 34 7.20 1.58 0.84
N LEU A 35 6.17 2.34 1.25
CA LEU A 35 6.19 3.79 1.39
C LEU A 35 6.39 4.25 2.85
N SER A 36 6.65 3.33 3.78
CA SER A 36 6.66 3.61 5.24
C SER A 36 7.74 4.61 5.70
N LYS A 37 8.69 4.96 4.82
CA LYS A 37 9.73 5.97 5.08
C LYS A 37 9.39 7.35 4.56
N LEU A 38 8.30 7.49 3.81
CA LEU A 38 7.86 8.78 3.29
C LEU A 38 7.12 9.56 4.38
N PRO A 39 7.20 10.90 4.35
CA PRO A 39 6.35 11.76 5.15
C PRO A 39 4.84 11.54 4.87
N ASP A 40 4.00 11.73 5.89
CA ASP A 40 2.56 11.50 5.80
C ASP A 40 1.87 12.41 4.77
N ASP A 41 2.32 13.65 4.59
CA ASP A 41 1.80 14.59 3.58
C ASP A 41 2.05 14.11 2.15
N ILE A 42 3.22 13.50 1.90
CA ILE A 42 3.52 12.87 0.61
C ILE A 42 2.61 11.65 0.39
N ILE A 43 2.38 10.84 1.43
CA ILE A 43 1.47 9.69 1.36
C ILE A 43 0.04 10.15 1.05
N ASP A 44 -0.42 11.22 1.69
CA ASP A 44 -1.77 11.75 1.48
C ASP A 44 -1.94 12.33 0.08
N ASN A 45 -0.94 13.05 -0.44
CA ASN A 45 -0.92 13.50 -1.83
C ASN A 45 -0.94 12.32 -2.82
N LEU A 46 -0.20 11.24 -2.54
CA LEU A 46 -0.23 10.03 -3.37
C LEU A 46 -1.60 9.35 -3.36
N LYS A 47 -2.31 9.33 -2.23
CA LYS A 47 -3.68 8.78 -2.17
C LYS A 47 -4.66 9.55 -3.04
N LEU A 48 -4.49 10.87 -3.18
CA LEU A 48 -5.34 11.70 -4.04
C LEU A 48 -5.09 11.45 -5.54
N ALA A 49 -3.92 10.95 -5.90
CA ALA A 49 -3.52 10.72 -7.29
C ALA A 49 -3.78 9.29 -7.80
N LEU A 50 -4.20 8.36 -6.93
CA LEU A 50 -4.42 6.94 -7.23
C LEU A 50 -5.91 6.60 -7.39
#